data_AF-A0A7S1E3W6-F1
#
_entry.id   AF-A0A7S1E3W6-F1
#
_cell.length_a   1.000
_cell.length_b   1.000
_cell.length_c   1.000
_cell.angle_alpha   90.00
_cell.angle_beta   90.00
_cell.angle_gamma   90.00
#
_symmetry.space_group_name_H-M   'P 1'
#
loop_
_entity.id
_entity.type
_entity.pdbx_description
1 polymer ?
#
loop_
_entity_poly.entity_id
_entity_poly.type
_entity_poly.pdbx_seq_one_letter_code
_entity_poly.pdbx_strand_id
1 'polypeptide(L)'
;ARLTMPLRKTSSATDSTKSKKRSLRGLLTGESRKERRAKRAAERKSAIEAGKQPDTAAHPEDEDETVYGVNVENQSVAEPTPINEPLLAPKNDDDESTLGMGALQVILLLMDPKTRRFELLQLEFDSQNAVVRDVLAQVPHSVTEEALRNQKYAGVCDRSGQELYYSTCLGDVCTGSDILIALPENINAKECARLAKPILSDSNVIEMLRSSGIDIAQPTEKAPSPKASKSRSPPTIDPTPAPQPSSSSRGVFMVLLVIAAAVIIQVVQMSVTAPLGPGQSLSPNAFMSKCGYKTFLPGSSCEESSLIMGDDSVLTLYGPSGETEWEIVGEACGAGDEGCRNGLFFNEDKTLTIGKKAIRQATVYGDASFSPFPFTELPKLKITKGKK
;
A
#
# COMPACT_ATOMS: atom_id res chain seq x y z
N ALA A 1 -31.77 43.52 21.27
CA ALA A 1 -32.90 42.78 21.88
C ALA A 1 -32.34 41.62 22.68
N ARG A 2 -32.44 41.70 24.01
CA ARG A 2 -32.08 40.61 24.94
C ARG A 2 -33.15 39.53 24.86
N LEU A 3 -32.74 38.29 24.59
CA LEU A 3 -33.58 37.11 24.74
C LEU A 3 -32.85 36.13 25.65
N THR A 4 -33.20 36.25 26.93
CA THR A 4 -32.98 35.27 27.99
C THR A 4 -33.82 34.02 27.74
N MET A 5 -33.21 32.85 27.86
CA MET A 5 -33.88 31.55 27.93
C MET A 5 -33.35 30.76 29.15
N PRO A 6 -34.18 29.92 29.80
CA PRO A 6 -33.99 29.53 31.19
C PRO A 6 -33.15 28.27 31.39
N LEU A 7 -32.47 28.25 32.54
CA LEU A 7 -31.88 27.08 33.17
C LEU A 7 -32.98 26.08 33.57
N ARG A 8 -32.88 24.84 33.06
CA ARG A 8 -33.64 23.69 33.57
C ARG A 8 -32.65 22.59 33.98
N LYS A 9 -32.55 22.37 35.29
CA LYS A 9 -31.90 21.19 35.89
C LYS A 9 -32.91 20.05 35.90
N THR A 10 -32.51 18.88 35.41
CA THR A 10 -33.06 17.58 35.86
C THR A 10 -31.95 16.54 35.87
N SER A 11 -31.81 15.91 37.03
CA SER A 11 -31.02 14.72 37.34
C SER A 11 -31.64 13.44 36.76
N SER A 12 -30.83 12.49 36.31
CA SER A 12 -31.11 11.05 36.52
C SER A 12 -29.85 10.21 36.32
N ALA A 13 -29.65 9.29 37.26
CA ALA A 13 -28.56 8.32 37.31
C ALA A 13 -28.81 7.11 36.39
N THR A 14 -27.71 6.40 36.11
CA THR A 14 -27.56 4.98 35.69
C THR A 14 -28.39 4.46 34.51
N ASP A 15 -27.74 3.99 33.44
CA ASP A 15 -27.61 2.53 33.26
C ASP A 15 -26.57 2.17 32.18
N SER A 16 -25.70 1.20 32.51
CA SER A 16 -24.68 0.67 31.63
C SER A 16 -25.26 -0.44 30.77
N THR A 17 -25.51 -0.19 29.48
CA THR A 17 -25.87 -1.26 28.54
C THR A 17 -24.85 -1.33 27.39
N LYS A 18 -24.05 -2.41 27.44
CA LYS A 18 -23.10 -2.83 26.42
C LYS A 18 -23.85 -3.10 25.11
N SER A 19 -23.63 -2.30 24.07
CA SER A 19 -24.13 -2.56 22.72
C SER A 19 -23.04 -3.19 21.85
N LYS A 20 -23.35 -4.37 21.30
CA LYS A 20 -22.47 -5.24 20.49
C LYS A 20 -22.29 -4.69 19.07
N LYS A 21 -21.04 -4.47 18.64
CA LYS A 21 -20.65 -4.36 17.22
C LYS A 21 -20.79 -5.71 16.52
N ARG A 22 -21.44 -5.75 15.35
CA ARG A 22 -21.45 -6.92 14.44
C ARG A 22 -20.44 -6.69 13.32
N SER A 23 -19.29 -7.35 13.44
CA SER A 23 -18.38 -7.69 12.34
C SER A 23 -18.73 -9.12 11.94
N LEU A 24 -19.04 -9.36 10.66
CA LEU A 24 -19.27 -10.71 10.15
C LEU A 24 -17.92 -11.36 9.86
N ARG A 25 -17.33 -11.87 10.94
CA ARG A 25 -16.22 -12.82 10.88
C ARG A 25 -16.80 -14.18 10.52
N GLY A 26 -16.54 -14.64 9.30
CA GLY A 26 -16.74 -16.05 8.95
C GLY A 26 -15.75 -16.91 9.72
N LEU A 27 -16.16 -17.43 10.88
CA LEU A 27 -15.35 -18.39 11.64
C LEU A 27 -15.66 -19.78 11.10
N LEU A 28 -14.80 -20.32 10.25
CA LEU A 28 -14.87 -21.72 9.83
C LEU A 28 -14.73 -22.62 11.08
N THR A 29 -15.83 -23.29 11.47
CA THR A 29 -15.89 -24.18 12.64
C THR A 29 -14.77 -25.22 12.58
N GLY A 30 -13.83 -25.10 13.51
CA GLY A 30 -12.70 -26.02 13.69
C GLY A 30 -12.81 -26.73 15.03
N GLU A 31 -12.29 -27.96 15.07
CA GLU A 31 -12.33 -28.91 16.18
C GLU A 31 -11.95 -28.29 17.54
N SER A 32 -12.58 -28.81 18.60
CA SER A 32 -12.56 -28.18 19.91
C SER A 32 -11.15 -28.08 20.50
N ARG A 33 -10.86 -26.96 21.18
CA ARG A 33 -9.59 -26.70 21.90
C ARG A 33 -9.16 -27.83 22.85
N LYS A 34 -10.09 -28.68 23.30
CA LYS A 34 -9.82 -29.80 24.20
C LYS A 34 -9.02 -30.91 23.50
N GLU A 35 -9.26 -31.11 22.21
CA GLU A 35 -8.64 -32.16 21.39
C GLU A 35 -7.20 -31.78 20.98
N ARG A 36 -6.97 -30.51 20.65
CA ARG A 36 -5.62 -29.97 20.40
C ARG A 36 -4.70 -29.99 21.63
N ARG A 37 -5.25 -29.84 22.84
CA ARG A 37 -4.46 -29.94 24.07
C ARG A 37 -4.06 -31.38 24.40
N ALA A 38 -4.91 -32.36 24.13
CA ALA A 38 -4.58 -33.77 24.31
C ALA A 38 -3.47 -34.22 23.34
N LYS A 39 -3.54 -33.81 22.07
CA LYS A 39 -2.54 -34.18 21.06
C LYS A 39 -1.14 -33.61 21.34
N ARG A 40 -1.06 -32.34 21.78
CA ARG A 40 0.23 -31.70 22.13
C ARG A 40 0.86 -32.26 23.42
N ALA A 41 0.05 -32.78 24.35
CA ALA A 41 0.57 -33.43 25.54
C ALA A 41 1.19 -34.80 25.25
N ALA A 42 0.69 -35.51 24.22
CA ALA A 42 1.26 -36.78 23.76
C ALA A 42 2.60 -36.57 23.04
N GLU A 43 2.69 -35.58 22.14
CA GLU A 43 3.93 -35.28 21.38
C GLU A 43 5.07 -34.74 22.25
N ARG A 44 4.75 -34.02 23.35
CA ARG A 44 5.78 -33.54 24.29
C ARG A 44 6.38 -34.64 25.16
N LYS A 45 5.68 -35.75 25.36
CA LYS A 45 6.23 -36.91 26.09
C LYS A 45 7.21 -37.72 25.25
N SER A 46 7.01 -37.80 23.93
CA SER A 46 7.92 -38.53 23.04
C SER A 46 9.22 -37.78 22.73
N ALA A 47 9.27 -36.46 22.91
CA ALA A 47 10.45 -35.64 22.62
C ALA A 47 11.49 -35.58 23.75
N ILE A 48 11.12 -35.96 24.97
CA ILE A 48 12.03 -35.92 26.15
C ILE A 48 12.83 -37.23 26.29
N GLU A 49 12.41 -38.30 25.61
CA GLU A 49 13.07 -39.63 25.67
C GLU A 49 14.18 -39.83 24.62
N ALA A 50 14.36 -38.89 23.68
CA ALA A 50 15.40 -38.95 22.65
C ALA A 50 16.44 -37.84 22.88
N GLY A 51 17.35 -38.06 23.82
CA GLY A 51 18.38 -37.09 24.22
C GLY A 51 19.48 -36.86 23.18
N LYS A 52 20.29 -35.81 23.39
CA LYS A 52 21.76 -35.82 23.42
C LYS A 52 22.30 -34.38 23.56
N GLN A 53 23.08 -34.13 24.61
CA GLN A 53 24.01 -33.00 24.70
C GLN A 53 25.10 -33.13 23.62
N PRO A 54 25.60 -31.99 23.11
CA PRO A 54 27.04 -31.82 23.07
C PRO A 54 27.46 -30.50 23.74
N ASP A 55 28.40 -30.63 24.66
CA ASP A 55 29.33 -29.58 25.06
C ASP A 55 30.18 -29.17 23.85
N THR A 56 30.57 -27.90 23.74
CA THR A 56 31.93 -27.44 23.38
C THR A 56 32.04 -25.91 23.45
N ALA A 57 32.82 -25.49 24.45
CA ALA A 57 33.87 -24.46 24.51
C ALA A 57 33.70 -23.04 23.93
N ALA A 58 34.18 -22.12 24.77
CA ALA A 58 34.39 -20.70 24.61
C ALA A 58 35.53 -20.33 23.64
N HIS A 59 35.48 -19.10 23.13
CA HIS A 59 36.67 -18.30 22.84
C HIS A 59 36.34 -16.80 22.94
N PRO A 60 37.12 -15.99 23.69
CA PRO A 60 36.98 -14.54 23.76
C PRO A 60 37.96 -13.79 22.86
N GLU A 61 37.58 -12.53 22.56
CA GLU A 61 38.36 -11.28 22.51
C GLU A 61 39.30 -10.90 21.34
N ASP A 62 39.39 -9.55 21.19
CA ASP A 62 40.36 -8.66 20.53
C ASP A 62 40.19 -8.33 19.03
N GLU A 63 39.82 -7.09 18.64
CA GLU A 63 40.56 -5.80 18.57
C GLU A 63 41.39 -5.64 17.26
N ASP A 64 41.19 -4.52 16.55
CA ASP A 64 42.20 -3.66 15.86
C ASP A 64 41.72 -2.94 14.59
N GLU A 65 41.56 -1.62 14.75
CA GLU A 65 42.30 -0.51 14.11
C GLU A 65 42.74 -0.47 12.62
N THR A 66 42.70 0.78 12.12
CA THR A 66 43.48 1.44 11.04
C THR A 66 42.96 1.36 9.59
N VAL A 67 42.47 2.46 9.00
CA VAL A 67 43.17 3.59 8.32
C VAL A 67 43.91 3.19 7.03
N TYR A 68 43.36 3.59 5.87
CA TYR A 68 44.16 4.09 4.74
C TYR A 68 43.41 5.23 4.03
N GLY A 69 44.02 6.42 4.07
CA GLY A 69 43.70 7.52 3.17
C GLY A 69 44.41 7.31 1.83
N VAL A 70 43.70 7.57 0.73
CA VAL A 70 44.30 7.68 -0.60
C VAL A 70 43.86 8.99 -1.21
N ASN A 71 44.84 9.89 -1.36
CA ASN A 71 44.80 11.10 -2.16
C ASN A 71 44.91 10.70 -3.63
N VAL A 72 43.99 11.14 -4.50
CA VAL A 72 44.21 11.14 -5.95
C VAL A 72 43.69 12.47 -6.51
N GLU A 73 44.63 13.33 -6.87
CA GLU A 73 44.40 14.46 -7.76
C GLU A 73 44.65 14.06 -9.22
N ASN A 74 43.93 14.76 -10.10
CA ASN A 74 44.31 15.19 -11.45
C ASN A 74 43.91 14.38 -12.70
N GLN A 75 43.42 15.19 -13.66
CA GLN A 75 43.30 15.03 -15.13
C GLN A 75 42.10 14.20 -15.63
N SER A 76 41.34 14.61 -16.65
CA SER A 76 41.49 15.73 -17.61
C SER A 76 40.19 15.97 -18.40
N VAL A 77 39.89 17.25 -18.64
CA VAL A 77 39.34 17.90 -19.85
C VAL A 77 38.98 16.99 -21.05
N ALA A 78 37.71 17.02 -21.45
CA ALA A 78 37.29 16.95 -22.85
C ALA A 78 35.99 17.74 -23.06
N GLU A 79 35.97 18.56 -24.11
CA GLU A 79 34.91 19.46 -24.56
C GLU A 79 33.69 18.71 -25.14
N PRO A 80 32.46 19.26 -25.01
CA PRO A 80 31.30 18.73 -25.72
C PRO A 80 31.10 19.36 -27.11
N THR A 81 30.90 18.50 -28.10
CA THR A 81 30.47 18.79 -29.47
C THR A 81 29.06 19.42 -29.49
N PRO A 82 28.79 20.47 -30.28
CA PRO A 82 27.46 21.06 -30.41
C PRO A 82 26.57 20.23 -31.34
N ILE A 83 25.50 19.63 -30.79
CA ILE A 83 24.42 19.04 -31.58
C ILE A 83 23.34 20.11 -31.74
N ASN A 84 23.22 20.63 -32.97
CA ASN A 84 22.09 21.43 -33.40
C ASN A 84 20.92 20.49 -33.72
N GLU A 85 19.88 20.46 -32.87
CA GLU A 85 18.58 19.88 -33.22
C GLU A 85 17.57 21.00 -33.51
N PRO A 86 16.86 20.95 -34.65
CA PRO A 86 15.91 21.97 -35.05
C PRO A 86 14.59 21.84 -34.28
N LEU A 87 14.24 22.95 -33.65
CA LEU A 87 12.96 23.32 -33.06
C LEU A 87 11.77 22.96 -34.00
N LEU A 88 11.03 21.90 -33.68
CA LEU A 88 9.74 21.61 -34.30
C LEU A 88 8.62 22.25 -33.46
N ALA A 89 7.87 23.12 -34.12
CA ALA A 89 6.71 23.84 -33.58
C ALA A 89 5.58 22.88 -33.16
N PRO A 90 4.76 23.25 -32.16
CA PRO A 90 3.62 22.45 -31.73
C PRO A 90 2.52 22.50 -32.78
N LYS A 91 2.15 21.33 -33.32
CA LYS A 91 0.89 21.16 -34.04
C LYS A 91 -0.23 20.96 -33.03
N ASN A 92 -1.15 21.91 -33.03
CA ASN A 92 -2.49 21.74 -32.50
C ASN A 92 -3.25 20.81 -33.45
N ASP A 93 -3.57 19.60 -33.01
CA ASP A 93 -4.57 18.76 -33.64
C ASP A 93 -5.53 18.28 -32.53
N ASP A 94 -6.72 18.85 -32.56
CA ASP A 94 -7.89 18.50 -31.76
C ASP A 94 -8.40 17.11 -32.20
N ASP A 95 -7.84 16.02 -31.65
CA ASP A 95 -8.40 14.67 -31.77
C ASP A 95 -9.08 14.25 -30.45
N GLU A 96 -10.23 14.89 -30.22
CA GLU A 96 -11.24 14.56 -29.22
C GLU A 96 -11.97 13.26 -29.63
N SER A 97 -11.31 12.11 -29.43
CA SER A 97 -11.96 10.79 -29.30
C SER A 97 -10.99 9.68 -28.86
N THR A 98 -10.10 9.97 -27.90
CA THR A 98 -9.45 8.91 -27.13
C THR A 98 -10.51 8.27 -26.23
N LEU A 99 -11.21 7.27 -26.77
CA LEU A 99 -12.21 6.45 -26.08
C LEU A 99 -11.64 6.05 -24.72
N GLY A 100 -12.24 6.61 -23.65
CA GLY A 100 -11.73 6.58 -22.29
C GLY A 100 -11.29 5.17 -21.90
N MET A 101 -9.98 5.01 -21.75
CA MET A 101 -9.40 3.79 -21.21
C MET A 101 -9.85 3.70 -19.77
N GLY A 102 -10.88 2.89 -19.54
CA GLY A 102 -11.58 2.82 -18.27
C GLY A 102 -10.65 2.37 -17.16
N ALA A 103 -10.87 2.89 -15.96
CA ALA A 103 -10.24 2.35 -14.75
C ALA A 103 -10.60 0.86 -14.64
N LEU A 104 -9.59 0.02 -14.45
CA LEU A 104 -9.74 -1.39 -14.19
C LEU A 104 -10.09 -1.56 -12.70
N GLN A 105 -11.20 -2.22 -12.43
CA GLN A 105 -11.60 -2.56 -11.07
C GLN A 105 -11.18 -3.99 -10.76
N VAL A 106 -10.38 -4.18 -9.73
CA VAL A 106 -9.86 -5.49 -9.32
C VAL A 106 -10.38 -5.83 -7.93
N ILE A 107 -10.87 -7.06 -7.75
CA ILE A 107 -11.20 -7.59 -6.43
C ILE A 107 -10.08 -8.48 -5.95
N LEU A 108 -9.42 -8.08 -4.86
CA LEU A 108 -8.34 -8.85 -4.26
C LEU A 108 -8.83 -9.61 -3.03
N LEU A 109 -8.79 -10.94 -3.09
CA LEU A 109 -9.04 -11.82 -1.96
C LEU A 109 -7.75 -12.03 -1.16
N LEU A 110 -7.78 -11.64 0.10
CA LEU A 110 -6.73 -11.85 1.09
C LEU A 110 -7.17 -12.94 2.07
N MET A 111 -6.25 -13.85 2.42
CA MET A 111 -6.54 -14.94 3.35
C MET A 111 -5.39 -15.15 4.32
N ASP A 112 -5.72 -15.50 5.57
CA ASP A 112 -4.81 -16.11 6.54
C ASP A 112 -5.27 -17.55 6.78
N PRO A 113 -4.61 -18.54 6.16
CA PRO A 113 -5.00 -19.95 6.28
C PRO A 113 -4.86 -20.51 7.70
N LYS A 114 -4.03 -19.90 8.56
CA LYS A 114 -3.85 -20.36 9.94
C LYS A 114 -5.06 -20.00 10.80
N THR A 115 -5.55 -18.77 10.68
CA THR A 115 -6.71 -18.29 11.45
C THR A 115 -8.04 -18.47 10.73
N ARG A 116 -8.00 -18.88 9.46
CA ARG A 116 -9.17 -19.03 8.59
C ARG A 116 -9.95 -17.71 8.43
N ARG A 117 -9.23 -16.60 8.42
CA ARG A 117 -9.79 -15.25 8.16
C ARG A 117 -9.54 -14.90 6.71
N PHE A 118 -10.46 -14.14 6.14
CA PHE A 118 -10.31 -13.57 4.80
C PHE A 118 -10.91 -12.18 4.74
N GLU A 119 -10.47 -11.39 3.78
CA GLU A 119 -10.96 -10.06 3.46
C GLU A 119 -10.97 -9.88 1.94
N LEU A 120 -11.97 -9.20 1.41
CA LEU A 120 -12.07 -8.84 -0.01
C LEU A 120 -11.85 -7.34 -0.12
N LEU A 121 -10.86 -6.94 -0.91
CA LEU A 121 -10.59 -5.54 -1.22
C LEU A 121 -11.04 -5.23 -2.63
N GLN A 122 -11.69 -4.08 -2.80
CA GLN A 122 -12.03 -3.53 -4.11
C GLN A 122 -11.05 -2.41 -4.40
N LEU A 123 -10.24 -2.61 -5.43
CA LEU A 123 -9.16 -1.71 -5.82
C LEU A 123 -9.43 -1.22 -7.25
N GLU A 124 -8.99 0.00 -7.55
CA GLU A 124 -9.13 0.61 -8.87
C GLU A 124 -7.75 1.01 -9.40
N PHE A 125 -7.49 0.66 -10.65
CA PHE A 125 -6.20 0.80 -11.30
C PHE A 125 -6.34 1.38 -12.70
N ASP A 126 -5.28 2.00 -13.20
CA ASP A 126 -5.16 2.34 -14.62
C ASP A 126 -4.85 1.07 -15.42
N SER A 127 -5.71 0.74 -16.39
CA SER A 127 -5.58 -0.47 -17.21
C SER A 127 -4.26 -0.57 -18.00
N GLN A 128 -3.66 0.57 -18.38
CA GLN A 128 -2.43 0.57 -19.21
C GLN A 128 -1.16 0.49 -18.39
N ASN A 129 -1.16 1.14 -17.23
CA ASN A 129 0.05 1.42 -16.47
C ASN A 129 0.19 0.54 -15.23
N ALA A 130 -0.92 0.02 -14.69
CA ALA A 130 -0.88 -0.74 -13.47
C ALA A 130 -0.37 -2.16 -13.72
N VAL A 131 0.55 -2.60 -12.87
CA VAL A 131 1.11 -3.95 -12.86
C VAL A 131 0.72 -4.70 -11.59
N VAL A 132 0.90 -6.03 -11.59
CA VAL A 132 0.62 -6.88 -10.41
C VAL A 132 1.34 -6.41 -9.15
N ARG A 133 2.54 -5.85 -9.28
CA ARG A 133 3.27 -5.25 -8.14
C ARG A 133 2.48 -4.16 -7.43
N ASP A 134 1.74 -3.33 -8.17
CA ASP A 134 0.97 -2.22 -7.60
C ASP A 134 -0.19 -2.73 -6.75
N VAL A 135 -0.79 -3.85 -7.15
CA VAL A 135 -1.83 -4.55 -6.37
C VAL A 135 -1.32 -4.92 -4.98
N LEU A 136 -0.12 -5.51 -4.91
CA LEU A 136 0.47 -5.92 -3.64
C LEU A 136 0.91 -4.71 -2.79
N ALA A 137 1.40 -3.65 -3.43
CA ALA A 137 1.78 -2.42 -2.74
C ALA A 137 0.60 -1.74 -2.04
N GLN A 138 -0.63 -1.91 -2.55
CA GLN A 138 -1.83 -1.35 -1.93
C GLN A 138 -2.34 -2.12 -0.69
N VAL A 139 -1.91 -3.38 -0.49
CA VAL A 139 -2.42 -4.25 0.59
C VAL A 139 -2.18 -3.64 1.98
N PRO A 140 -0.96 -3.18 2.36
CA PRO A 140 -0.73 -2.66 3.71
C PRO A 140 -1.58 -1.43 4.05
N HIS A 141 -2.00 -0.67 3.04
CA HIS A 141 -2.76 0.58 3.19
C HIS A 141 -4.28 0.36 3.18
N SER A 142 -4.75 -0.68 2.49
CA SER A 142 -6.18 -0.90 2.24
C SER A 142 -6.81 -1.93 3.19
N VAL A 143 -6.00 -2.81 3.79
CA VAL A 143 -6.49 -3.89 4.65
C VAL A 143 -6.97 -3.38 6.01
N THR A 144 -8.19 -3.74 6.40
CA THR A 144 -8.73 -3.39 7.71
C THR A 144 -8.28 -4.34 8.82
N GLU A 145 -8.09 -5.63 8.53
CA GLU A 145 -7.70 -6.63 9.52
C GLU A 145 -6.17 -6.68 9.74
N GLU A 146 -5.74 -6.38 10.96
CA GLU A 146 -4.31 -6.28 11.32
C GLU A 146 -3.49 -7.55 11.01
N ALA A 147 -4.07 -8.74 11.19
CA ALA A 147 -3.39 -10.00 10.89
C ALA A 147 -3.08 -10.16 9.39
N LEU A 148 -3.99 -9.70 8.52
CA LEU A 148 -3.80 -9.72 7.07
C LEU A 148 -2.84 -8.60 6.63
N ARG A 149 -2.89 -7.44 7.28
CA ARG A 149 -2.01 -6.30 6.99
C ARG A 149 -0.54 -6.60 7.27
N ASN A 150 -0.28 -7.31 8.36
CA ASN A 150 1.08 -7.70 8.78
C ASN A 150 1.56 -8.98 8.08
N GLN A 151 0.70 -9.63 7.28
CA GLN A 151 1.08 -10.80 6.51
C GLN A 151 1.90 -10.39 5.29
N LYS A 152 2.96 -11.12 5.02
CA LYS A 152 3.74 -10.95 3.79
C LYS A 152 3.11 -11.76 2.67
N TYR A 153 3.00 -11.12 1.50
CA TYR A 153 2.45 -11.72 0.30
C TYR A 153 3.56 -11.84 -0.74
N ALA A 154 3.73 -13.05 -1.27
CA ALA A 154 4.80 -13.39 -2.21
C ALA A 154 4.39 -13.25 -3.68
N GLY A 155 3.11 -13.00 -3.96
CA GLY A 155 2.60 -12.89 -5.32
C GLY A 155 1.08 -12.77 -5.35
N VAL A 156 0.52 -12.89 -6.55
CA VAL A 156 -0.91 -12.91 -6.81
C VAL A 156 -1.21 -14.06 -7.78
N CYS A 157 -2.33 -14.73 -7.62
CA CYS A 157 -2.83 -15.70 -8.60
C CYS A 157 -4.27 -15.40 -9.00
N ASP A 158 -4.67 -15.95 -10.13
CA ASP A 158 -6.06 -15.93 -10.57
C ASP A 158 -6.92 -16.96 -9.79
N ARG A 159 -8.21 -17.07 -10.15
CA ARG A 159 -9.14 -18.06 -9.57
C ARG A 159 -8.78 -19.51 -9.89
N SER A 160 -8.00 -19.76 -10.94
CA SER A 160 -7.57 -21.10 -11.35
C SER A 160 -6.32 -21.58 -10.60
N GLY A 161 -5.63 -20.66 -9.91
CA GLY A 161 -4.36 -20.91 -9.23
C GLY A 161 -3.16 -20.76 -10.16
N GLN A 162 -3.32 -20.06 -11.29
CA GLN A 162 -2.23 -19.59 -12.13
C GLN A 162 -1.63 -18.32 -11.48
N GLU A 163 -0.36 -18.42 -11.11
CA GLU A 163 0.40 -17.30 -10.57
C GLU A 163 0.68 -16.25 -11.64
N LEU A 164 0.55 -14.99 -11.25
CA LEU A 164 0.80 -13.83 -12.10
C LEU A 164 2.18 -13.24 -11.78
N TYR A 165 2.92 -12.86 -12.81
CA TYR A 165 4.24 -12.26 -12.62
C TYR A 165 4.12 -10.79 -12.17
N TYR A 166 5.06 -10.35 -11.32
CA TYR A 166 5.08 -9.00 -10.76
C TYR A 166 5.03 -7.87 -11.79
N SER A 167 5.65 -8.09 -12.95
CA SER A 167 5.77 -7.11 -14.04
C SER A 167 4.64 -7.22 -15.08
N THR A 168 3.69 -8.15 -14.92
CA THR A 168 2.58 -8.28 -15.86
C THR A 168 1.60 -7.12 -15.67
N CYS A 169 1.23 -6.46 -16.76
CA CYS A 169 0.21 -5.42 -16.76
C CYS A 169 -1.16 -6.03 -16.42
N LEU A 170 -1.92 -5.33 -15.58
CA LEU A 170 -3.23 -5.81 -15.15
C LEU A 170 -4.22 -5.83 -16.31
N GLY A 171 -4.13 -4.91 -17.26
CA GLY A 171 -4.98 -4.88 -18.45
C GLY A 171 -4.81 -6.11 -19.37
N ASP A 172 -3.67 -6.80 -19.31
CA ASP A 172 -3.43 -8.02 -20.10
C ASP A 172 -4.06 -9.27 -19.47
N VAL A 173 -4.26 -9.25 -18.15
CA VAL A 173 -4.72 -10.40 -17.37
C VAL A 173 -6.18 -10.27 -16.97
N CYS A 174 -6.63 -9.05 -16.70
CA CYS A 174 -7.96 -8.76 -16.20
C CYS A 174 -8.82 -8.17 -17.33
N THR A 175 -9.95 -8.80 -17.60
CA THR A 175 -10.91 -8.39 -18.65
C THR A 175 -12.09 -7.63 -18.06
N GLY A 176 -11.82 -6.78 -17.07
CA GLY A 176 -12.83 -6.02 -16.30
C GLY A 176 -12.74 -6.31 -14.81
N SER A 177 -13.87 -6.61 -14.18
CA SER A 177 -13.99 -6.87 -12.74
C SER A 177 -13.55 -8.29 -12.36
N ASP A 178 -12.26 -8.57 -12.47
CA ASP A 178 -11.70 -9.87 -12.14
C ASP A 178 -11.36 -10.02 -10.64
N ILE A 179 -11.41 -11.27 -10.17
CA ILE A 179 -11.04 -11.64 -8.80
C ILE A 179 -9.64 -12.24 -8.80
N LEU A 180 -8.73 -11.54 -8.12
CA LEU A 180 -7.38 -11.99 -7.87
C LEU A 180 -7.25 -12.48 -6.42
N ILE A 181 -6.28 -13.36 -6.18
CA ILE A 181 -6.01 -13.94 -4.86
C ILE A 181 -4.56 -13.63 -4.49
N ALA A 182 -4.35 -12.92 -3.39
CA ALA A 182 -3.00 -12.69 -2.91
C ALA A 182 -2.41 -13.99 -2.34
N LEU A 183 -1.14 -14.26 -2.62
CA LEU A 183 -0.42 -15.47 -2.20
C LEU A 183 0.32 -15.20 -0.89
N PRO A 184 -0.12 -15.74 0.25
CA PRO A 184 0.66 -15.67 1.48
C PRO A 184 2.03 -16.33 1.30
N GLU A 185 3.05 -15.81 1.98
CA GLU A 185 4.33 -16.52 2.04
C GLU A 185 4.14 -17.98 2.46
N ASN A 186 4.88 -18.89 1.80
CA ASN A 186 4.89 -20.34 2.03
C ASN A 186 3.63 -21.09 1.56
N ILE A 187 2.78 -20.50 0.73
CA ILE A 187 1.63 -21.18 0.13
C ILE A 187 1.68 -21.02 -1.38
N ASN A 188 1.62 -22.14 -2.10
CA ASN A 188 1.63 -22.13 -3.56
C ASN A 188 0.28 -21.68 -4.13
N ALA A 189 0.28 -21.18 -5.37
CA ALA A 189 -0.92 -20.63 -6.02
C ALA A 189 -2.08 -21.62 -6.13
N LYS A 190 -1.82 -22.88 -6.50
CA LYS A 190 -2.85 -23.92 -6.61
C LYS A 190 -3.55 -24.20 -5.28
N GLU A 191 -2.79 -24.28 -4.19
CA GLU A 191 -3.34 -24.46 -2.87
C GLU A 191 -4.10 -23.22 -2.40
N CYS A 192 -3.60 -22.01 -2.69
CA CYS A 192 -4.29 -20.77 -2.38
C CYS A 192 -5.65 -20.70 -3.09
N ALA A 193 -5.70 -20.99 -4.39
CA ALA A 193 -6.96 -21.06 -5.16
C ALA A 193 -7.93 -22.12 -4.61
N ARG A 194 -7.41 -23.28 -4.17
CA ARG A 194 -8.23 -24.33 -3.53
C ARG A 194 -8.86 -23.82 -2.22
N LEU A 195 -8.14 -23.03 -1.43
CA LEU A 195 -8.66 -22.42 -0.19
C LEU A 195 -9.65 -21.29 -0.47
N ALA A 196 -9.46 -20.54 -1.57
CA ALA A 196 -10.36 -19.48 -2.00
C ALA A 196 -11.69 -20.02 -2.55
N LYS A 197 -11.68 -21.17 -3.22
CA LYS A 197 -12.87 -21.76 -3.85
C LYS A 197 -14.12 -21.79 -2.94
N PRO A 198 -14.09 -22.32 -1.70
CA PRO A 198 -15.27 -22.31 -0.83
C PRO A 198 -15.74 -20.90 -0.43
N ILE A 199 -14.85 -19.91 -0.37
CA ILE A 199 -15.21 -18.51 -0.09
C ILE A 199 -15.93 -17.90 -1.29
N LEU A 200 -15.35 -18.08 -2.49
CA LEU A 200 -15.87 -17.51 -3.74
C LEU A 200 -17.10 -18.24 -4.28
N SER A 201 -17.44 -19.40 -3.71
CA SER A 201 -18.64 -20.19 -4.02
C SER A 201 -19.77 -19.96 -3.01
N ASP A 202 -19.53 -19.19 -1.94
CA ASP A 202 -20.56 -18.85 -0.96
C ASP A 202 -21.60 -17.90 -1.57
N SER A 203 -22.89 -18.21 -1.39
CA SER A 203 -23.97 -17.44 -2.00
C SER A 203 -24.01 -15.98 -1.52
N ASN A 204 -23.65 -15.72 -0.27
CA ASN A 204 -23.64 -14.37 0.28
C ASN A 204 -22.49 -13.55 -0.31
N VAL A 205 -21.33 -14.19 -0.52
CA VAL A 205 -20.17 -13.55 -1.16
C VAL A 205 -20.48 -13.23 -2.62
N ILE A 206 -21.13 -14.15 -3.33
CA ILE A 206 -21.57 -13.94 -4.72
C ILE A 206 -22.59 -12.79 -4.80
N GLU A 207 -23.59 -12.77 -3.92
CA GLU A 207 -24.60 -11.70 -3.88
C GLU A 207 -23.98 -10.34 -3.56
N MET A 208 -23.01 -10.30 -2.63
CA MET A 208 -22.26 -9.10 -2.30
C MET A 208 -21.49 -8.58 -3.52
N LEU A 209 -20.76 -9.45 -4.24
CA LEU A 209 -19.98 -9.06 -5.41
C LEU A 209 -20.90 -8.60 -6.56
N ARG A 210 -22.03 -9.28 -6.78
CA ARG A 210 -23.03 -8.84 -7.75
C ARG A 210 -23.62 -7.48 -7.40
N SER A 211 -23.85 -7.20 -6.11
CA SER A 211 -24.34 -5.90 -5.65
C SER A 211 -23.33 -4.76 -5.88
N SER A 212 -22.04 -5.09 -5.95
CA SER A 212 -20.96 -4.16 -6.34
C SER A 212 -20.78 -4.02 -7.85
N GLY A 213 -21.65 -4.64 -8.67
CA GLY A 213 -21.55 -4.60 -10.14
C GLY A 213 -20.59 -5.64 -10.73
N ILE A 214 -20.14 -6.60 -9.93
CA ILE A 214 -19.14 -7.60 -10.34
C ILE A 214 -19.84 -8.91 -10.63
N ASP A 215 -19.99 -9.22 -11.91
CA ASP A 215 -20.61 -10.47 -12.33
C ASP A 215 -19.57 -11.58 -12.36
N ILE A 216 -19.54 -12.37 -11.28
CA ILE A 216 -18.79 -13.61 -11.25
C ILE A 216 -19.57 -14.59 -12.12
N ALA A 217 -19.28 -14.61 -13.42
CA ALA A 217 -19.77 -15.67 -14.29
C ALA A 217 -19.39 -16.99 -13.60
N GLN A 218 -20.41 -17.70 -13.11
CA GLN A 218 -20.17 -19.04 -12.61
C GLN A 218 -19.65 -19.80 -13.83
N PRO A 219 -18.49 -20.47 -13.73
CA PRO A 219 -18.10 -21.41 -14.76
C PRO A 219 -19.32 -22.31 -14.93
N THR A 220 -20.00 -22.21 -16.06
CA THR A 220 -21.10 -23.09 -16.39
C THR A 220 -20.46 -24.46 -16.56
N GLU A 221 -20.26 -25.14 -15.44
CA GLU A 221 -19.82 -26.51 -15.38
C GLU A 221 -20.89 -27.24 -16.17
N LYS A 222 -20.56 -27.58 -17.44
CA LYS A 222 -21.48 -28.25 -18.36
C LYS A 222 -21.98 -29.47 -17.62
N ALA A 223 -23.22 -29.37 -17.12
CA ALA A 223 -23.77 -30.38 -16.24
C ALA A 223 -23.63 -31.73 -16.96
N PRO A 224 -22.96 -32.74 -16.36
CA PRO A 224 -22.96 -34.07 -16.92
C PRO A 224 -24.44 -34.48 -17.02
N SER A 225 -24.87 -34.72 -18.25
CA SER A 225 -26.25 -35.04 -18.63
C SER A 225 -26.89 -36.01 -17.62
N PRO A 226 -27.99 -35.63 -16.94
CA PRO A 226 -28.59 -36.46 -15.92
C PRO A 226 -29.16 -37.74 -16.53
N LYS A 227 -28.64 -38.90 -16.11
CA LYS A 227 -29.35 -40.18 -16.25
C LYS A 227 -30.60 -40.10 -15.36
N ALA A 228 -31.74 -40.25 -16.00
CA ALA A 228 -33.07 -40.12 -15.44
C ALA A 228 -33.29 -40.93 -14.14
N SER A 229 -33.67 -40.26 -13.05
CA SER A 229 -34.29 -40.88 -11.88
C SER A 229 -35.46 -40.05 -11.33
N LYS A 230 -36.65 -40.44 -11.80
CA LYS A 230 -37.97 -40.48 -11.17
C LYS A 230 -38.22 -39.63 -9.88
N SER A 231 -38.79 -38.44 -10.12
CA SER A 231 -39.93 -37.78 -9.44
C SER A 231 -40.43 -38.33 -8.08
N ARG A 232 -40.37 -37.49 -7.03
CA ARG A 232 -41.33 -37.45 -5.91
C ARG A 232 -41.53 -36.02 -5.40
N SER A 233 -42.78 -35.71 -5.06
CA SER A 233 -43.48 -34.42 -4.89
C SER A 233 -43.22 -33.65 -3.57
N PRO A 234 -43.69 -32.38 -3.44
CA PRO A 234 -43.23 -31.39 -2.46
C PRO A 234 -44.17 -31.20 -1.23
N PRO A 235 -43.73 -30.44 -0.21
CA PRO A 235 -44.67 -29.68 0.61
C PRO A 235 -44.28 -28.19 0.82
N THR A 236 -45.27 -27.34 0.50
CA THR A 236 -45.86 -26.25 1.28
C THR A 236 -44.98 -25.20 1.98
N ILE A 237 -45.19 -23.96 1.54
CA ILE A 237 -44.63 -22.68 1.97
C ILE A 237 -45.55 -22.06 3.04
N ASP A 238 -44.98 -21.57 4.14
CA ASP A 238 -45.61 -20.63 5.07
C ASP A 238 -45.05 -19.21 4.88
N PRO A 239 -45.90 -18.15 4.89
CA PRO A 239 -45.47 -16.77 4.67
C PRO A 239 -44.88 -16.13 5.93
N THR A 240 -43.62 -15.70 5.83
CA THR A 240 -42.89 -14.97 6.89
C THR A 240 -43.23 -13.47 6.84
N PRO A 241 -43.51 -12.81 7.99
CA PRO A 241 -43.97 -11.42 8.03
C PRO A 241 -42.86 -10.39 7.76
N ALA A 242 -43.26 -9.31 7.07
CA ALA A 242 -42.41 -8.23 6.61
C ALA A 242 -41.74 -7.43 7.75
N PRO A 243 -40.42 -7.16 7.67
CA PRO A 243 -39.70 -6.37 8.66
C PRO A 243 -39.96 -4.87 8.49
N GLN A 244 -40.36 -4.22 9.59
CA GLN A 244 -40.58 -2.77 9.66
C GLN A 244 -39.26 -1.99 9.69
N PRO A 245 -39.18 -0.83 9.01
CA PRO A 245 -37.98 -0.01 8.95
C PRO A 245 -37.77 0.76 10.28
N SER A 246 -36.78 0.35 11.06
CA SER A 246 -36.33 1.10 12.24
C SER A 246 -35.43 2.28 11.81
N SER A 247 -36.03 3.47 11.86
CA SER A 247 -35.38 4.74 11.59
C SER A 247 -34.45 5.18 12.73
N SER A 248 -33.31 5.79 12.37
CA SER A 248 -32.54 6.84 13.10
C SER A 248 -31.05 6.60 13.37
N SER A 249 -30.48 5.42 13.10
CA SER A 249 -29.05 5.15 13.39
C SER A 249 -28.04 5.73 12.37
N ARG A 250 -28.49 6.07 11.14
CA ARG A 250 -27.58 6.46 10.04
C ARG A 250 -26.79 7.75 10.27
N GLY A 251 -27.33 8.71 11.02
CA GLY A 251 -26.69 10.02 11.22
C GLY A 251 -25.38 9.93 12.02
N VAL A 252 -25.36 9.13 13.09
CA VAL A 252 -24.19 9.03 13.98
C VAL A 252 -23.01 8.36 13.30
N PHE A 253 -23.26 7.36 12.44
CA PHE A 253 -22.21 6.64 11.73
C PHE A 253 -21.49 7.53 10.70
N MET A 254 -22.23 8.37 9.96
CA MET A 254 -21.63 9.29 8.98
C MET A 254 -20.71 10.32 9.64
N VAL A 255 -21.11 10.87 10.80
CA VAL A 255 -20.27 11.81 11.55
C VAL A 255 -18.96 11.15 12.00
N LEU A 256 -19.00 9.91 12.49
CA LEU A 256 -17.80 9.19 12.90
C LEU A 256 -16.86 8.89 11.72
N LEU A 257 -17.40 8.55 10.55
CA LEU A 257 -16.60 8.36 9.35
C LEU A 257 -15.90 9.64 8.90
N VAL A 258 -16.59 10.78 8.93
CA VAL A 258 -16.00 12.08 8.59
C VAL A 258 -14.86 12.44 9.55
N ILE A 259 -15.04 12.22 10.86
CA ILE A 259 -13.99 12.47 11.85
C ILE A 259 -12.79 11.53 11.62
N ALA A 260 -13.03 10.24 11.38
CA ALA A 260 -11.96 9.28 11.10
C ALA A 260 -11.18 9.65 9.83
N ALA A 261 -11.87 10.03 8.76
CA ALA A 261 -11.25 10.51 7.52
C ALA A 261 -10.42 11.78 7.77
N ALA A 262 -10.95 12.74 8.54
CA ALA A 262 -10.21 13.97 8.88
C ALA A 262 -8.91 13.68 9.65
N VAL A 263 -8.92 12.72 10.58
CA VAL A 263 -7.72 12.29 11.32
C VAL A 263 -6.70 11.65 10.37
N ILE A 264 -7.14 10.75 9.48
CA ILE A 264 -6.25 10.11 8.49
C ILE A 264 -5.62 11.17 7.58
N ILE A 265 -6.42 12.10 7.06
CA ILE A 265 -5.95 13.20 6.22
C ILE A 265 -4.93 14.07 6.98
N GLN A 266 -5.16 14.37 8.26
CA GLN A 266 -4.19 15.11 9.07
C GLN A 266 -2.87 14.35 9.28
N VAL A 267 -2.91 13.03 9.50
CA VAL A 267 -1.69 12.22 9.63
C VAL A 267 -0.90 12.19 8.32
N VAL A 268 -1.58 11.99 7.19
CA VAL A 268 -0.95 12.00 5.86
C VAL A 268 -0.36 13.39 5.54
N GLN A 269 -1.11 14.46 5.85
CA GLN A 269 -0.63 15.84 5.73
C GLN A 269 0.67 16.05 6.50
N MET A 270 0.77 15.57 7.74
CA MET A 270 2.00 15.69 8.53
C MET A 270 3.16 14.93 7.88
N SER A 271 2.93 13.76 7.27
CA SER A 271 4.01 13.02 6.60
C SER A 271 4.51 13.66 5.31
N VAL A 272 3.63 14.32 4.55
CA VAL A 272 3.99 14.95 3.25
C VAL A 272 4.59 16.34 3.43
N THR A 273 4.22 17.04 4.51
CA THR A 273 4.64 18.43 4.78
C THR A 273 5.79 18.58 5.75
N ALA A 274 6.11 17.55 6.53
CA ALA A 274 7.23 17.60 7.46
C ALA A 274 8.56 17.58 6.68
N PRO A 275 9.45 18.57 6.85
CA PRO A 275 10.76 18.55 6.21
C PRO A 275 11.61 17.35 6.68
N LEU A 276 12.50 16.87 5.81
CA LEU A 276 13.39 15.75 6.07
C LEU A 276 14.42 16.12 7.14
N GLY A 277 14.44 15.33 8.21
CA GLY A 277 15.44 15.41 9.27
C GLY A 277 16.59 14.40 9.11
N PRO A 278 17.71 14.60 9.81
CA PRO A 278 18.78 13.61 9.88
C PRO A 278 18.25 12.25 10.37
N GLY A 279 18.71 11.17 9.76
CA GLY A 279 18.23 9.80 9.96
C GLY A 279 17.03 9.39 9.11
N GLN A 280 16.40 10.31 8.37
CA GLN A 280 15.23 10.02 7.52
C GLN A 280 15.61 9.67 6.08
N SER A 281 14.69 9.01 5.39
CA SER A 281 14.85 8.59 4.00
C SER A 281 13.62 8.90 3.17
N LEU A 282 13.83 9.21 1.89
CA LEU A 282 12.79 9.40 0.89
C LEU A 282 12.96 8.33 -0.20
N SER A 283 11.99 7.42 -0.32
CA SER A 283 12.02 6.32 -1.29
C SER A 283 11.90 6.81 -2.73
N PRO A 284 12.29 6.01 -3.75
CA PRO A 284 12.01 6.36 -5.14
C PRO A 284 10.52 6.56 -5.38
N ASN A 285 10.18 7.51 -6.25
CA ASN A 285 8.83 7.99 -6.55
C ASN A 285 8.07 8.58 -5.36
N ALA A 286 8.71 8.73 -4.20
CA ALA A 286 8.11 9.46 -3.10
C ALA A 286 8.21 10.97 -3.36
N PHE A 287 7.19 11.70 -2.91
CA PHE A 287 7.14 13.14 -3.01
C PHE A 287 6.84 13.76 -1.64
N MET A 288 7.27 15.01 -1.48
CA MET A 288 6.95 15.86 -0.34
C MET A 288 6.47 17.20 -0.86
N SER A 289 5.55 17.84 -0.17
CA SER A 289 5.01 19.15 -0.55
C SER A 289 5.05 20.07 0.65
N LYS A 290 5.49 21.31 0.43
CA LYS A 290 5.56 22.34 1.48
C LYS A 290 4.19 22.68 2.05
N CYS A 291 3.12 22.63 1.25
CA CYS A 291 1.77 23.00 1.71
C CYS A 291 0.82 21.79 1.86
N GLY A 292 1.16 20.63 1.30
CA GLY A 292 0.32 19.43 1.34
C GLY A 292 -1.03 19.69 0.69
N TYR A 293 -2.13 19.21 1.28
CA TYR A 293 -3.48 19.43 0.75
C TYR A 293 -3.97 20.89 0.85
N LYS A 294 -3.26 21.79 1.56
CA LYS A 294 -3.71 23.18 1.72
C LYS A 294 -3.76 23.93 0.38
N THR A 295 -3.02 23.47 -0.64
CA THR A 295 -3.13 23.98 -2.01
C THR A 295 -4.51 23.85 -2.61
N PHE A 296 -5.28 22.83 -2.21
CA PHE A 296 -6.64 22.61 -2.71
C PHE A 296 -7.70 23.46 -2.00
N LEU A 297 -7.36 24.12 -0.89
CA LEU A 297 -8.31 24.98 -0.17
C LEU A 297 -8.29 26.40 -0.75
N PRO A 298 -9.44 26.93 -1.21
CA PRO A 298 -9.50 28.29 -1.73
C PRO A 298 -9.08 29.31 -0.66
N GLY A 299 -8.17 30.20 -1.04
CA GLY A 299 -7.66 31.27 -0.16
C GLY A 299 -6.45 30.89 0.69
N SER A 300 -5.79 29.75 0.46
CA SER A 300 -4.49 29.49 1.07
C SER A 300 -3.41 30.35 0.41
N SER A 301 -2.62 31.06 1.21
CA SER A 301 -1.51 31.90 0.75
C SER A 301 -0.18 31.13 0.75
N CYS A 302 -0.23 29.80 0.64
CA CYS A 302 0.95 28.97 0.76
C CYS A 302 1.61 28.81 -0.61
N GLU A 303 2.83 29.32 -0.76
CA GLU A 303 3.64 29.12 -1.97
C GLU A 303 4.08 27.66 -2.04
N GLU A 304 3.44 26.92 -2.95
CA GLU A 304 3.68 25.50 -3.14
C GLU A 304 5.09 25.24 -3.66
N SER A 305 5.78 24.28 -3.05
CA SER A 305 7.00 23.71 -3.60
C SER A 305 6.99 22.22 -3.32
N SER A 306 7.41 21.41 -4.28
CA SER A 306 7.39 19.95 -4.16
C SER A 306 8.77 19.35 -4.37
N LEU A 307 9.15 18.43 -3.49
CA LEU A 307 10.38 17.64 -3.61
C LEU A 307 9.99 16.25 -4.12
N ILE A 308 10.58 15.82 -5.22
CA ILE A 308 10.30 14.51 -5.83
C ILE A 308 11.60 13.73 -5.96
N MET A 309 11.60 12.48 -5.51
CA MET A 309 12.67 11.52 -5.74
C MET A 309 12.34 10.69 -6.99
N GLY A 310 13.02 10.94 -8.10
CA GLY A 310 12.85 10.17 -9.34
C GLY A 310 13.33 8.72 -9.22
N ASP A 311 12.88 7.87 -10.15
CA ASP A 311 13.36 6.50 -10.33
C ASP A 311 14.77 6.46 -10.96
N ASP A 312 15.12 7.48 -11.72
CA ASP A 312 16.44 7.80 -12.26
C ASP A 312 17.48 8.23 -11.21
N SER A 313 17.10 8.22 -9.93
CA SER A 313 17.93 8.66 -8.81
C SER A 313 18.28 10.15 -8.84
N VAL A 314 17.42 10.97 -9.45
CA VAL A 314 17.49 12.42 -9.40
C VAL A 314 16.46 12.95 -8.39
N LEU A 315 16.93 13.71 -7.42
CA LEU A 315 16.08 14.41 -6.47
C LEU A 315 15.88 15.85 -6.95
N THR A 316 14.63 16.21 -7.23
CA THR A 316 14.28 17.51 -7.83
C THR A 316 13.35 18.30 -6.92
N LEU A 317 13.66 19.56 -6.68
CA LEU A 317 12.74 20.51 -6.05
C LEU A 317 12.10 21.38 -7.13
N TYR A 318 10.76 21.36 -7.17
CA TYR A 318 9.95 22.21 -8.02
C TYR A 318 9.37 23.38 -7.22
N GLY A 319 9.45 24.58 -7.79
CA GLY A 319 8.84 25.79 -7.25
C GLY A 319 7.34 25.91 -7.56
N PRO A 320 6.70 27.04 -7.19
CA PRO A 320 5.25 27.24 -7.34
C PRO A 320 4.74 27.23 -8.78
N SER A 321 5.59 27.63 -9.73
CA SER A 321 5.30 27.61 -11.17
C SER A 321 5.54 26.24 -11.81
N GLY A 322 6.02 25.24 -11.05
CA GLY A 322 6.45 23.94 -11.57
C GLY A 322 7.86 23.95 -12.19
N GLU A 323 8.60 25.05 -12.09
CA GLU A 323 10.00 25.11 -12.55
C GLU A 323 10.95 24.45 -11.56
N THR A 324 12.03 23.85 -12.08
CA THR A 324 13.09 23.27 -11.24
C THR A 324 13.86 24.37 -10.53
N GLU A 325 13.80 24.38 -9.20
CA GLU A 325 14.57 25.29 -8.35
C GLU A 325 15.97 24.77 -8.07
N TRP A 326 16.10 23.46 -7.84
CA TRP A 326 17.38 22.77 -7.76
C TRP A 326 17.20 21.27 -7.97
N GLU A 327 18.31 20.62 -8.32
CA GLU A 327 18.37 19.17 -8.47
C GLU A 327 19.65 18.60 -7.86
N ILE A 328 19.54 17.35 -7.41
CA ILE A 328 20.63 16.55 -6.88
C ILE A 328 20.64 15.22 -7.64
N VAL A 329 21.74 14.95 -8.35
CA VAL A 329 21.90 13.72 -9.13
C VAL A 329 22.65 12.67 -8.31
N GLY A 330 21.98 11.54 -8.06
CA GLY A 330 22.50 10.39 -7.35
C GLY A 330 23.04 9.29 -8.27
N GLU A 331 23.03 8.07 -7.75
CA GLU A 331 23.37 6.85 -8.49
C GLU A 331 22.30 5.81 -8.21
N ALA A 332 21.73 5.22 -9.25
CA ALA A 332 20.72 4.18 -9.13
C ALA A 332 21.32 2.86 -8.63
N CYS A 333 20.58 2.14 -7.81
CA CYS A 333 21.00 0.82 -7.36
C CYS A 333 20.79 -0.21 -8.48
N GLY A 334 21.86 -0.93 -8.83
CA GLY A 334 21.78 -2.08 -9.72
C GLY A 334 21.16 -3.30 -9.04
N ALA A 335 20.66 -4.23 -9.85
CA ALA A 335 20.23 -5.54 -9.36
C ALA A 335 21.45 -6.31 -8.81
N GLY A 336 21.46 -6.57 -7.50
CA GLY A 336 22.56 -7.28 -6.83
C GLY A 336 23.55 -6.38 -6.10
N ASP A 337 23.31 -5.06 -6.06
CA ASP A 337 24.14 -4.14 -5.30
C ASP A 337 23.89 -4.27 -3.79
N GLU A 338 24.64 -5.16 -3.13
CA GLU A 338 24.60 -5.28 -1.67
C GLU A 338 24.92 -3.93 -1.02
N GLY A 339 24.09 -3.54 -0.04
CA GLY A 339 24.21 -2.28 0.68
C GLY A 339 23.69 -1.03 -0.07
N CYS A 340 23.22 -1.14 -1.31
CA CYS A 340 22.57 0.00 -1.98
C CYS A 340 21.15 0.22 -1.46
N ARG A 341 20.85 1.45 -1.07
CA ARG A 341 19.51 1.84 -0.63
C ARG A 341 18.85 2.68 -1.71
N ASN A 342 17.77 2.17 -2.27
CA ASN A 342 16.95 2.91 -3.22
C ASN A 342 16.36 4.16 -2.56
N GLY A 343 16.54 5.32 -3.20
CA GLY A 343 16.05 6.61 -2.71
C GLY A 343 17.14 7.50 -2.09
N LEU A 344 16.69 8.61 -1.49
CA LEU A 344 17.50 9.54 -0.74
C LEU A 344 17.56 9.14 0.73
N PHE A 345 18.72 9.28 1.35
CA PHE A 345 18.92 9.13 2.78
C PHE A 345 19.66 10.36 3.33
N PHE A 346 19.09 11.01 4.35
CA PHE A 346 19.71 12.12 5.05
C PHE A 346 20.40 11.58 6.30
N ASN A 347 21.72 11.44 6.26
CA ASN A 347 22.49 10.83 7.34
C ASN A 347 22.53 11.72 8.61
N GLU A 348 22.79 11.11 9.76
CA GLU A 348 22.92 11.81 11.06
C GLU A 348 24.04 12.87 11.06
N ASP A 349 25.08 12.67 10.26
CA ASP A 349 26.19 13.60 10.09
C ASP A 349 25.88 14.78 9.15
N LYS A 350 24.63 14.89 8.71
CA LYS A 350 24.07 15.87 7.77
C LYS A 350 24.56 15.72 6.33
N THR A 351 25.10 14.55 5.94
CA THR A 351 25.39 14.25 4.54
C THR A 351 24.19 13.62 3.85
N LEU A 352 24.05 13.82 2.53
CA LEU A 352 23.03 13.13 1.75
C LEU A 352 23.65 11.96 0.99
N THR A 353 22.94 10.84 0.93
CA THR A 353 23.28 9.70 0.09
C THR A 353 22.09 9.36 -0.80
N ILE A 354 22.35 9.07 -2.07
CA ILE A 354 21.35 8.50 -2.98
C ILE A 354 21.96 7.24 -3.57
N GLY A 355 21.30 6.10 -3.37
CA GLY A 355 21.87 4.79 -3.69
C GLY A 355 23.07 4.46 -2.80
N LYS A 356 24.24 4.24 -3.42
CA LYS A 356 25.53 4.04 -2.74
C LYS A 356 26.38 5.32 -2.66
N LYS A 357 25.96 6.39 -3.34
CA LYS A 357 26.79 7.56 -3.57
C LYS A 357 26.50 8.66 -2.55
N ALA A 358 27.54 9.08 -1.83
CA ALA A 358 27.50 10.30 -1.03
C ALA A 358 27.44 11.51 -1.97
N ILE A 359 26.38 12.29 -1.83
CA ILE A 359 26.17 13.50 -2.60
C ILE A 359 27.04 14.60 -2.00
N ARG A 360 27.83 15.24 -2.85
CA ARG A 360 28.69 16.37 -2.46
C ARG A 360 28.29 17.67 -3.12
N GLN A 361 27.39 17.64 -4.10
CA GLN A 361 27.06 18.79 -4.92
C GLN A 361 25.56 18.83 -5.24
N ALA A 362 25.00 20.03 -5.31
CA ALA A 362 23.65 20.30 -5.79
C ALA A 362 23.69 21.43 -6.83
N THR A 363 22.88 21.31 -7.87
CA THR A 363 22.73 22.34 -8.91
C THR A 363 21.53 23.20 -8.56
N VAL A 364 21.74 24.48 -8.30
CA VAL A 364 20.68 25.43 -7.92
C VAL A 364 20.42 26.42 -9.04
N TYR A 365 19.15 26.58 -9.38
CA TYR A 365 18.63 27.47 -10.42
C TYR A 365 17.94 28.67 -9.74
N GLY A 366 18.66 29.79 -9.61
CA GLY A 366 18.16 31.01 -8.95
C GLY A 366 18.57 31.13 -7.48
N ASP A 367 17.67 31.65 -6.65
CA ASP A 367 17.91 31.98 -5.22
C ASP A 367 17.26 30.97 -4.26
N ALA A 368 16.99 29.75 -4.72
CA ALA A 368 16.34 28.71 -3.93
C ALA A 368 17.17 28.31 -2.70
N SER A 369 16.47 28.01 -1.60
CA SER A 369 17.06 27.56 -0.33
C SER A 369 16.76 26.08 -0.09
N PHE A 370 17.65 25.40 0.62
CA PHE A 370 17.48 24.00 1.06
C PHE A 370 16.79 23.89 2.43
N SER A 371 16.62 24.99 3.15
CA SER A 371 16.10 25.02 4.52
C SER A 371 15.21 26.26 4.74
N PRO A 372 14.12 26.16 5.52
CA PRO A 372 13.67 25.01 6.34
C PRO A 372 12.92 23.91 5.58
N PHE A 373 12.61 24.12 4.30
CA PHE A 373 12.07 23.10 3.40
C PHE A 373 13.03 22.94 2.21
N PRO A 374 13.29 21.70 1.76
CA PRO A 374 12.69 20.45 2.23
C PRO A 374 13.44 19.79 3.39
N PHE A 375 14.53 20.38 3.91
CA PHE A 375 15.31 19.81 5.02
C PHE A 375 15.19 20.63 6.31
N THR A 376 15.03 19.94 7.45
CA THR A 376 15.00 20.61 8.77
C THR A 376 16.31 21.34 9.07
N GLU A 377 17.41 20.83 8.52
CA GLU A 377 18.76 21.34 8.68
C GLU A 377 19.47 21.39 7.34
N LEU A 378 20.39 22.34 7.15
CA LEU A 378 21.14 22.47 5.91
C LEU A 378 22.08 21.27 5.70
N PRO A 379 21.93 20.49 4.62
CA PRO A 379 22.82 19.38 4.33
C PRO A 379 24.23 19.87 3.95
N LYS A 380 25.24 19.06 4.25
CA LYS A 380 26.65 19.33 3.91
C LYS A 380 26.91 19.09 2.42
N LEU A 381 26.58 20.07 1.59
CA LEU A 381 26.72 20.01 0.13
C LEU A 381 27.43 21.26 -0.40
N LYS A 382 28.15 21.10 -1.50
CA LYS A 382 28.66 22.21 -2.31
C LYS A 382 27.56 22.67 -3.26
N ILE A 383 27.17 23.94 -3.16
CA ILE A 383 26.17 24.52 -4.06
C ILE A 383 26.87 25.01 -5.32
N THR A 384 26.39 24.59 -6.49
CA THR A 384 26.79 25.12 -7.79
C THR A 384 25.62 25.78 -8.48
N LYS A 385 25.82 26.98 -9.03
CA LYS A 385 24.78 27.68 -9.79
C LYS A 385 24.62 27.05 -11.17
N GLY A 386 23.43 26.54 -11.44
CA GLY A 386 23.01 26.13 -12.77
C GLY A 386 22.78 27.36 -13.66
N LYS A 387 23.02 27.21 -14.97
CA LYS A 387 22.53 28.16 -15.95
C LYS A 387 21.11 27.72 -16.32
N LYS A 388 20.11 28.59 -16.06
CA LYS A 388 18.76 28.40 -16.59
C LYS A 388 18.77 28.54 -18.11
#